data_AF-A0A4R6LXA5-F1
#
_entry.id   AF-A0A4R6LXA5-F1
#
_cell.length_a   1.000
_cell.length_b   1.000
_cell.length_c   1.000
_cell.angle_alpha   90.00
_cell.angle_beta   90.00
_cell.angle_gamma   90.00
#
_symmetry.space_group_name_H-M   'P 1'
#
loop_
_entity.id
_entity.type
_entity.pdbx_description
1 polymer ?
#
loop_
_entity_poly.entity_id
_entity_poly.type
_entity_poly.pdbx_seq_one_letter_code
_entity_poly.pdbx_strand_id
1 'polypeptide(L)'
;MNKNSLLAIGWDVGGWMGNNHGFSIIHWNKKENDFKWLGKSVELKIPAASIFSLDYIIEKVTEGDNLDLCDYEIVIGVDAPLRFPKKFKEFINGSAEEFRRPEKEIYNPLAYRETDVHIYETLGKKPLSAVFDRLGTNCTAAMVHLKKWIEEYDFSLQPIKDKGNNRDIIRVLKWRK
;
A
#
# COMPACT_ATOMS: atom_id res chain seq x y z
N MET A 1 -18.80 17.67 22.26
CA MET A 1 -19.69 18.38 21.31
C MET A 1 -19.66 17.62 20.00
N ASN A 2 -20.82 17.23 19.46
CA ASN A 2 -20.86 16.62 18.13
C ASN A 2 -20.67 17.76 17.11
N LYS A 3 -19.59 17.72 16.33
CA LYS A 3 -19.34 18.75 15.33
C LYS A 3 -20.39 18.60 14.22
N ASN A 4 -21.07 19.69 13.89
CA ASN A 4 -22.13 19.70 12.86
C ASN A 4 -21.58 19.70 11.43
N SER A 5 -20.27 19.87 11.26
CA SER A 5 -19.58 19.89 9.98
C SER A 5 -18.56 18.76 9.88
N LEU A 6 -18.47 18.15 8.70
CA LEU A 6 -17.46 17.16 8.34
C LEU A 6 -16.61 17.66 7.17
N LEU A 7 -15.30 17.46 7.25
CA LEU A 7 -14.33 17.73 6.21
C LEU A 7 -13.82 16.38 5.68
N ALA A 8 -14.21 16.02 4.47
CA ALA A 8 -13.75 14.82 3.80
C ALA A 8 -12.64 15.16 2.80
N ILE A 9 -11.47 14.56 2.98
CA ILE A 9 -10.29 14.76 2.12
C ILE A 9 -10.09 13.48 1.30
N GLY A 10 -10.11 13.59 -0.03
CA GLY A 10 -9.73 12.51 -0.94
C GLY A 10 -8.27 12.63 -1.35
N TRP A 11 -7.51 11.53 -1.31
CA TRP A 11 -6.11 11.48 -1.72
C TRP A 11 -5.84 10.34 -2.70
N ASP A 12 -5.45 10.69 -3.93
CA ASP A 12 -4.84 9.78 -4.91
C ASP A 12 -3.31 9.82 -4.78
N VAL A 13 -2.68 8.68 -4.53
CA VAL A 13 -1.29 8.61 -4.08
C VAL A 13 -0.31 8.45 -5.26
N GLY A 14 0.41 9.52 -5.61
CA GLY A 14 1.41 9.56 -6.70
C GLY A 14 2.77 8.89 -6.42
N GLY A 15 3.02 8.41 -5.20
CA GLY A 15 4.28 7.77 -4.80
C GLY A 15 5.43 8.74 -4.46
N TRP A 16 6.51 8.22 -3.84
CA TRP A 16 7.55 9.04 -3.17
C TRP A 16 8.21 10.12 -4.03
N MET A 17 8.49 9.84 -5.29
CA MET A 17 9.12 10.79 -6.23
C MET A 17 8.12 11.37 -7.24
N GLY A 18 6.83 11.04 -7.09
CA GLY A 18 5.77 11.52 -7.95
C GLY A 18 5.48 13.00 -7.72
N ASN A 19 5.00 13.66 -8.76
CA ASN A 19 4.50 15.03 -8.73
C ASN A 19 2.98 15.09 -8.94
N ASN A 20 2.30 13.95 -8.87
CA ASN A 20 0.91 13.73 -9.23
C ASN A 20 0.08 13.21 -8.04
N HIS A 21 0.34 13.68 -6.81
CA HIS A 21 -0.55 13.37 -5.69
C HIS A 21 -1.82 14.21 -5.82
N GLY A 22 -2.93 13.57 -6.19
CA GLY A 22 -4.22 14.24 -6.33
C GLY A 22 -4.89 14.45 -4.97
N PHE A 23 -5.28 15.68 -4.64
CA PHE A 23 -6.05 16.01 -3.46
C PHE A 23 -7.35 16.72 -3.80
N SER A 24 -8.41 16.40 -3.06
CA SER A 24 -9.69 17.09 -3.14
C SER A 24 -10.35 17.15 -1.76
N ILE A 25 -11.16 18.17 -1.50
CA ILE A 25 -11.80 18.37 -0.19
C ILE A 25 -13.28 18.67 -0.38
N ILE A 26 -14.12 18.01 0.43
CA ILE A 26 -15.55 18.25 0.54
C ILE A 26 -15.86 18.69 1.97
N HIS A 27 -16.63 19.77 2.11
CA HIS A 27 -17.31 20.11 3.35
C HIS A 27 -18.74 19.56 3.31
N TRP A 28 -19.13 18.82 4.34
CA TRP A 28 -20.50 18.35 4.54
C TRP A 28 -21.08 19.01 5.81
N ASN A 29 -22.15 19.78 5.63
CA ASN A 29 -22.99 20.26 6.74
C ASN A 29 -24.00 19.17 7.09
N LYS A 30 -23.79 18.48 8.22
CA LYS A 30 -24.63 17.36 8.63
C LYS A 30 -26.05 17.79 9.01
N LYS A 31 -26.23 19.03 9.48
CA LYS A 31 -27.53 19.54 9.92
C LYS A 31 -28.44 19.84 8.73
N GLU A 32 -27.86 20.44 7.68
CA GLU A 32 -28.57 20.78 6.44
C GLU A 32 -28.56 19.62 5.44
N ASN A 33 -27.77 18.59 5.71
CA ASN A 33 -27.51 17.46 4.82
C ASN A 33 -27.05 17.90 3.43
N ASP A 34 -26.19 18.93 3.39
CA ASP A 34 -25.68 19.55 2.17
C ASP A 34 -24.15 19.46 2.11
N PHE A 35 -23.61 19.19 0.92
CA PHE A 35 -22.18 19.05 0.69
C PHE A 35 -21.68 19.97 -0.41
N LYS A 36 -20.51 20.56 -0.19
CA LYS A 36 -19.84 21.42 -1.16
C LYS A 36 -18.37 21.05 -1.29
N TRP A 37 -17.86 21.13 -2.51
CA TRP A 37 -16.43 21.09 -2.74
C TRP A 37 -15.78 22.35 -2.18
N LEU A 38 -14.67 22.18 -1.46
CA LEU A 38 -13.85 23.30 -1.04
C LEU A 38 -12.74 23.49 -2.07
N GLY A 39 -12.71 24.67 -2.69
CA GLY A 39 -11.74 25.02 -3.73
C GLY A 39 -11.76 24.05 -4.92
N LYS A 40 -10.58 23.74 -5.45
CA LYS A 40 -10.40 22.86 -6.62
C LYS A 40 -9.50 21.69 -6.28
N SER A 41 -9.69 20.58 -7.00
CA SER A 41 -8.75 19.46 -6.91
C SER A 41 -7.37 19.89 -7.42
N VAL A 42 -6.31 19.47 -6.74
CA VAL A 42 -4.93 19.85 -7.05
C VAL A 42 -4.03 18.62 -7.14
N GLU A 43 -2.99 18.71 -7.96
CA GLU A 43 -1.88 17.75 -7.98
C GLU A 43 -0.67 18.35 -7.26
N LEU A 44 -0.16 17.64 -6.27
CA LEU A 44 0.95 18.10 -5.44
C LEU A 44 2.14 17.16 -5.53
N LYS A 45 3.33 17.72 -5.29
CA LYS A 45 4.58 16.99 -5.06
C LYS A 45 4.90 17.00 -3.57
N ILE A 46 5.37 15.87 -3.04
CA ILE A 46 5.85 15.81 -1.65
C ILE A 46 6.99 16.85 -1.47
N PRO A 47 6.90 17.76 -0.49
CA PRO A 47 7.94 18.74 -0.25
C PRO A 47 9.29 18.08 0.08
N ALA A 48 10.39 18.71 -0.37
CA ALA A 48 11.73 18.17 -0.14
C ALA A 48 12.01 18.01 1.37
N ALA A 49 12.58 16.86 1.74
CA ALA A 49 12.91 16.51 3.13
C ALA A 49 11.70 16.58 4.12
N SER A 50 10.47 16.40 3.63
CA SER A 50 9.26 16.40 4.45
C SER A 50 8.22 15.38 3.95
N ILE A 51 7.06 15.37 4.60
CA ILE A 51 5.82 14.74 4.14
C ILE A 51 4.72 15.82 4.05
N PHE A 52 3.57 15.51 3.46
CA PHE A 52 2.45 16.44 3.47
C PHE A 52 1.92 16.68 4.89
N SER A 53 1.76 17.96 5.27
CA SER A 53 0.92 18.34 6.41
C SER A 53 -0.52 18.59 5.94
N LEU A 54 -1.49 18.44 6.85
CA LEU A 54 -2.89 18.75 6.53
C LEU A 54 -3.08 20.24 6.20
N ASP A 55 -2.43 21.13 6.95
CA ASP A 55 -2.49 22.58 6.71
C ASP A 55 -2.01 22.92 5.29
N TYR A 56 -0.91 22.29 4.84
CA TYR A 56 -0.40 22.47 3.49
C TYR A 56 -1.39 21.98 2.43
N ILE A 57 -2.01 20.81 2.62
CA ILE A 57 -3.01 20.28 1.68
C ILE A 57 -4.21 21.22 1.61
N ILE A 58 -4.73 21.65 2.76
CA ILE A 58 -5.89 22.54 2.86
C ILE A 58 -5.59 23.86 2.18
N GLU A 59 -4.49 24.52 2.54
CA GLU A 59 -4.07 25.79 1.93
C GLU A 59 -4.01 25.69 0.39
N LYS A 60 -3.48 24.58 -0.15
CA LYS A 60 -3.37 24.39 -1.60
C LYS A 60 -4.71 24.10 -2.28
N VAL A 61 -5.57 23.32 -1.65
CA VAL A 61 -6.89 22.98 -2.22
C VAL A 61 -7.84 24.18 -2.16
N THR A 62 -7.84 24.92 -1.04
CA THR A 62 -8.76 26.04 -0.80
C THR A 62 -8.25 27.38 -1.32
N GLU A 63 -7.13 27.40 -2.04
CA GLU A 63 -6.50 28.62 -2.57
C GLU A 63 -6.17 29.66 -1.47
N GLY A 64 -5.87 29.19 -0.25
CA GLY A 64 -5.46 30.02 0.89
C GLY A 64 -6.57 30.37 1.90
N ASP A 65 -7.78 29.86 1.74
CA ASP A 65 -8.83 30.01 2.77
C ASP A 65 -8.42 29.27 4.04
N ASN A 66 -8.42 30.00 5.15
CA ASN A 66 -8.01 29.50 6.45
C ASN A 66 -9.21 28.80 7.12
N LEU A 67 -9.13 27.48 7.30
CA LEU A 67 -10.15 26.68 7.99
C LEU A 67 -9.65 26.31 9.38
N ASP A 68 -10.43 26.61 10.42
CA ASP A 68 -10.15 26.07 11.75
C ASP A 68 -10.59 24.60 11.81
N LEU A 69 -9.62 23.69 11.77
CA LEU A 69 -9.86 22.25 11.87
C LEU A 69 -10.57 21.85 13.18
N CYS A 70 -10.55 22.70 14.21
CA CYS A 70 -11.31 22.50 15.45
C CYS A 70 -12.83 22.52 15.22
N ASP A 71 -13.32 23.06 14.11
CA ASP A 71 -14.76 23.10 13.79
C ASP A 71 -15.27 21.86 13.06
N TYR A 72 -14.38 21.00 12.54
CA TYR A 72 -14.74 19.88 11.67
C TYR A 72 -14.45 18.50 12.28
N GLU A 73 -15.34 17.54 12.04
CA GLU A 73 -14.94 16.14 12.02
C GLU A 73 -14.16 15.88 10.73
N ILE A 74 -13.03 15.18 10.78
CA ILE A 74 -12.15 15.01 9.61
C ILE A 74 -12.13 13.55 9.21
N VAL A 75 -12.37 13.28 7.92
CA VAL A 75 -12.26 11.97 7.30
C VAL A 75 -11.32 12.06 6.11
N ILE A 76 -10.44 11.07 5.95
CA ILE A 76 -9.52 11.01 4.81
C ILE A 76 -9.74 9.70 4.08
N GLY A 77 -10.16 9.79 2.81
CA GLY A 77 -10.17 8.68 1.88
C GLY A 77 -8.81 8.62 1.16
N VAL A 78 -8.12 7.48 1.25
CA VAL A 78 -6.80 7.29 0.64
C VAL A 78 -6.90 6.21 -0.43
N ASP A 79 -6.58 6.54 -1.67
CA ASP A 79 -6.46 5.59 -2.78
C ASP A 79 -5.04 5.01 -2.83
N ALA A 80 -4.74 4.20 -1.81
CA ALA A 80 -3.52 3.41 -1.78
C ALA A 80 -3.64 2.24 -0.81
N PRO A 81 -2.82 1.20 -1.01
CA PRO A 81 -2.60 0.21 0.03
C PRO A 81 -1.97 0.80 1.30
N LEU A 82 -2.71 0.76 2.42
CA LEU A 82 -2.20 1.28 3.70
C LEU A 82 -1.33 0.30 4.50
N ARG A 83 -1.25 -0.95 4.04
CA ARG A 83 -0.47 -2.00 4.70
C ARG A 83 -0.10 -3.09 3.71
N PHE A 84 0.98 -3.80 3.99
CA PHE A 84 1.27 -5.07 3.34
C PHE A 84 0.48 -6.23 3.97
N PRO A 85 0.24 -7.34 3.24
CA PRO A 85 -0.39 -8.55 3.77
C PRO A 85 0.32 -9.06 5.03
N LYS A 86 -0.44 -9.56 6.01
CA LYS A 86 0.10 -10.05 7.29
C LYS A 86 1.06 -11.22 7.08
N LYS A 87 0.65 -12.24 6.31
CA LYS A 87 1.47 -13.41 6.01
C LYS A 87 2.74 -13.05 5.23
N PHE A 88 2.70 -12.02 4.37
CA PHE A 88 3.92 -11.50 3.74
C PHE A 88 4.93 -10.98 4.77
N LYS A 89 4.49 -10.18 5.76
CA LYS A 89 5.37 -9.67 6.83
C LYS A 89 5.95 -10.80 7.67
N GLU A 90 5.14 -11.78 8.04
CA GLU A 90 5.61 -12.98 8.77
C GLU A 90 6.65 -13.76 7.96
N PHE A 91 6.42 -13.87 6.65
CA PHE A 91 7.29 -14.60 5.74
C PHE A 91 8.67 -13.97 5.60
N ILE A 92 8.75 -12.65 5.37
CA ILE A 92 10.03 -11.95 5.27
C ILE A 92 10.77 -11.88 6.61
N ASN A 93 10.06 -11.99 7.74
CA ASN A 93 10.64 -12.08 9.08
C ASN A 93 10.99 -13.51 9.51
N GLY A 94 10.91 -14.50 8.62
CA GLY A 94 11.27 -15.89 8.89
C GLY A 94 10.30 -16.64 9.82
N SER A 95 9.16 -16.05 10.17
CA SER A 95 8.20 -16.60 11.14
C SER A 95 7.05 -17.37 10.49
N ALA A 96 7.10 -17.61 9.17
CA ALA A 96 5.96 -18.14 8.45
C ALA A 96 5.97 -19.65 8.23
N GLU A 97 4.75 -20.19 8.26
CA GLU A 97 4.36 -21.59 7.99
C GLU A 97 4.67 -22.01 6.54
N GLU A 98 4.53 -23.31 6.25
CA GLU A 98 4.65 -23.85 4.89
C GLU A 98 3.57 -23.22 3.97
N PHE A 99 3.99 -22.66 2.83
CA PHE A 99 3.07 -22.11 1.83
C PHE A 99 2.88 -23.07 0.68
N ARG A 100 1.61 -23.21 0.27
CA ARG A 100 1.23 -23.92 -0.95
C ARG A 100 0.69 -22.95 -1.99
N ARG A 101 0.76 -23.35 -3.25
CA ARG A 101 0.15 -22.59 -4.35
C ARG A 101 -1.37 -22.49 -4.07
N PRO A 102 -1.95 -21.28 -4.00
CA PRO A 102 -3.38 -21.11 -3.81
C PRO A 102 -4.15 -21.46 -5.09
N GLU A 103 -5.45 -21.73 -4.95
CA GLU A 103 -6.33 -22.05 -6.09
C GLU A 103 -6.47 -20.89 -7.07
N LYS A 104 -6.52 -19.65 -6.56
CA LYS A 104 -6.54 -18.41 -7.33
C LYS A 104 -5.52 -17.44 -6.81
N GLU A 105 -5.04 -16.59 -7.70
CA GLU A 105 -4.08 -15.53 -7.38
C GLU A 105 -4.55 -14.63 -6.24
N ILE A 106 -5.82 -14.18 -6.27
CA ILE A 106 -6.43 -13.31 -5.25
C ILE A 106 -6.42 -13.93 -3.84
N TYR A 107 -6.34 -15.24 -3.73
CA TYR A 107 -6.26 -15.96 -2.45
C TYR A 107 -4.83 -16.21 -1.99
N ASN A 108 -3.83 -15.64 -2.67
CA ASN A 108 -2.45 -15.71 -2.21
C ASN A 108 -2.25 -14.79 -0.99
N PRO A 109 -2.02 -15.34 0.22
CA PRO A 109 -1.92 -14.54 1.43
C PRO A 109 -0.60 -13.73 1.51
N LEU A 110 0.38 -14.04 0.64
CA LEU A 110 1.59 -13.24 0.47
C LEU A 110 1.37 -12.02 -0.42
N ALA A 111 0.32 -12.04 -1.25
CA ALA A 111 0.03 -10.99 -2.22
C ALA A 111 -1.12 -10.07 -1.76
N TYR A 112 -2.16 -10.64 -1.17
CA TYR A 112 -3.41 -9.93 -0.93
C TYR A 112 -3.77 -9.89 0.55
N ARG A 113 -4.43 -8.80 0.93
CA ARG A 113 -4.97 -8.58 2.28
C ARG A 113 -6.38 -9.14 2.35
N GLU A 114 -6.86 -9.38 3.57
CA GLU A 114 -8.27 -9.73 3.81
C GLU A 114 -9.24 -8.73 3.16
N THR A 115 -8.92 -7.43 3.23
CA THR A 115 -9.70 -6.38 2.57
C THR A 115 -9.73 -6.54 1.05
N ASP A 116 -8.63 -6.99 0.42
CA ASP A 116 -8.58 -7.17 -1.03
C ASP A 116 -9.45 -8.35 -1.47
N VAL A 117 -9.37 -9.45 -0.71
CA VAL A 117 -10.21 -10.63 -0.92
C VAL A 117 -11.69 -10.28 -0.77
N HIS A 118 -12.04 -9.55 0.30
CA HIS A 118 -13.40 -9.11 0.54
C HIS A 118 -13.95 -8.22 -0.59
N ILE A 119 -13.13 -7.28 -1.12
CA ILE A 119 -13.50 -6.46 -2.28
C ILE A 119 -13.74 -7.35 -3.51
N TYR A 120 -12.88 -8.33 -3.77
CA TYR A 120 -13.03 -9.24 -4.90
C TYR A 120 -14.29 -10.09 -4.79
N GLU A 121 -14.57 -10.66 -3.62
CA GLU A 121 -15.74 -11.52 -3.39
C GLU A 121 -17.06 -10.73 -3.43
N THR A 122 -17.05 -9.50 -2.93
CA THR A 122 -18.25 -8.66 -2.86
C THR A 122 -18.55 -7.96 -4.19
N LEU A 123 -17.52 -7.47 -4.89
CA LEU A 123 -17.66 -6.60 -6.06
C LEU A 123 -17.19 -7.24 -7.37
N GLY A 124 -16.56 -8.42 -7.34
CA GLY A 124 -15.95 -9.06 -8.51
C GLY A 124 -14.71 -8.33 -9.05
N LYS A 125 -14.24 -7.28 -8.38
CA LYS A 125 -13.11 -6.44 -8.80
C LYS A 125 -11.84 -6.89 -8.10
N LYS A 126 -10.80 -7.26 -8.86
CA LYS A 126 -9.50 -7.68 -8.31
C LYS A 126 -8.64 -6.44 -8.02
N PRO A 127 -8.29 -6.14 -6.75
CA PRO A 127 -7.39 -5.03 -6.44
C PRO A 127 -5.98 -5.27 -6.94
N LEU A 128 -5.19 -4.21 -7.08
CA LEU A 128 -3.75 -4.33 -7.27
C LEU A 128 -3.09 -4.79 -5.97
N SER A 129 -2.16 -5.74 -6.06
CA SER A 129 -1.39 -6.16 -4.89
C SER A 129 -0.29 -5.16 -4.58
N ALA A 130 -0.18 -4.77 -3.32
CA ALA A 130 0.91 -3.93 -2.83
C ALA A 130 2.28 -4.62 -2.87
N VAL A 131 2.30 -5.96 -2.86
CA VAL A 131 3.53 -6.77 -2.87
C VAL A 131 3.80 -7.30 -4.27
N PHE A 132 2.76 -7.71 -4.99
CA PHE A 132 2.88 -8.41 -6.26
C PHE A 132 2.78 -7.42 -7.41
N ASP A 133 3.80 -6.57 -7.53
CA ASP A 133 4.22 -6.16 -8.86
C ASP A 133 4.90 -7.37 -9.56
N ARG A 134 5.29 -7.22 -10.83
CA ARG A 134 5.94 -8.32 -11.59
C ARG A 134 7.19 -8.85 -10.88
N LEU A 135 7.88 -8.04 -10.08
CA LEU A 135 9.09 -8.45 -9.37
C LEU A 135 8.76 -9.13 -8.03
N GLY A 136 7.84 -8.60 -7.24
CA GLY A 136 7.45 -9.15 -5.95
C GLY A 136 6.75 -10.50 -6.05
N THR A 137 5.97 -10.74 -7.12
CA THR A 137 5.39 -12.06 -7.41
C THR A 137 6.48 -13.12 -7.59
N ASN A 138 7.47 -12.83 -8.44
CA ASN A 138 8.59 -13.74 -8.71
C ASN A 138 9.46 -13.93 -7.46
N CYS A 139 9.70 -12.84 -6.72
CA CYS A 139 10.51 -12.84 -5.51
C CYS A 139 9.93 -13.77 -4.44
N THR A 140 8.66 -13.57 -4.08
CA THR A 140 8.00 -14.38 -3.04
C THR A 140 7.85 -15.84 -3.44
N ALA A 141 7.52 -16.13 -4.70
CA ALA A 141 7.46 -17.50 -5.21
C ALA A 141 8.82 -18.20 -5.11
N ALA A 142 9.90 -17.52 -5.54
CA ALA A 142 11.25 -18.05 -5.40
C ALA A 142 11.58 -18.30 -3.92
N MET A 143 11.40 -17.31 -3.05
CA MET A 143 11.71 -17.43 -1.62
C MET A 143 11.03 -18.64 -0.96
N VAL A 144 9.77 -18.93 -1.29
CA VAL A 144 9.04 -20.10 -0.72
C VAL A 144 9.73 -21.40 -1.11
N HIS A 145 10.11 -21.54 -2.39
CA HIS A 145 10.83 -22.73 -2.86
C HIS A 145 12.25 -22.81 -2.30
N LEU A 146 12.96 -21.68 -2.24
CA LEU A 146 14.30 -21.61 -1.67
C LEU A 146 14.30 -22.10 -0.22
N LYS A 147 13.33 -21.68 0.60
CA LYS A 147 13.18 -22.15 1.98
C LYS A 147 13.07 -23.68 2.04
N LYS A 148 12.14 -24.25 1.26
CA LYS A 148 11.95 -25.71 1.17
C LYS A 148 13.22 -26.43 0.71
N TRP A 149 13.91 -25.92 -0.30
CA TRP A 149 15.14 -26.54 -0.82
C TRP A 149 16.31 -26.48 0.18
N ILE A 150 16.44 -25.38 0.91
CA ILE A 150 17.45 -25.22 1.95
C ILE A 150 17.20 -26.17 3.13
N GLU A 151 15.93 -26.37 3.50
CA GLU A 151 15.51 -27.21 4.63
C GLU A 151 15.49 -28.70 4.30
N GLU A 152 14.90 -29.09 3.18
CA GLU A 152 14.68 -30.51 2.82
C GLU A 152 15.83 -31.12 2.00
N TYR A 153 16.51 -30.33 1.18
CA TYR A 153 17.52 -30.82 0.22
C TYR A 153 18.93 -30.31 0.53
N ASP A 154 19.08 -29.62 1.66
CA ASP A 154 20.33 -29.05 2.14
C ASP A 154 21.03 -28.19 1.07
N PHE A 155 20.34 -27.19 0.52
CA PHE A 155 21.01 -26.19 -0.33
C PHE A 155 21.64 -25.06 0.49
N SER A 156 22.68 -24.45 -0.10
CA SER A 156 23.33 -23.20 0.28
C SER A 156 22.80 -22.04 -0.57
N LEU A 157 22.64 -20.84 0.01
CA LEU A 157 22.16 -19.65 -0.71
C LEU A 157 23.28 -18.65 -0.86
N GLN A 158 23.89 -18.57 -2.03
CA GLN A 158 25.06 -17.72 -2.27
C GLN A 158 24.67 -16.30 -2.67
N PRO A 159 25.43 -15.27 -2.21
CA PRO A 159 26.59 -15.33 -1.30
C PRO A 159 26.18 -15.21 0.18
N ILE A 160 24.91 -15.43 0.51
CA ILE A 160 24.35 -15.13 1.84
C ILE A 160 24.80 -16.16 2.88
N LYS A 161 24.80 -17.44 2.52
CA LYS A 161 25.10 -18.56 3.40
C LYS A 161 25.64 -19.75 2.60
N ASP A 162 26.90 -20.08 2.84
CA ASP A 162 27.58 -21.26 2.33
C ASP A 162 27.62 -22.37 3.40
N LYS A 163 27.18 -23.57 3.06
CA LYS A 163 27.24 -24.76 3.93
C LYS A 163 28.33 -25.75 3.51
N GLY A 164 29.07 -25.50 2.42
CA GLY A 164 30.13 -26.39 1.93
C GLY A 164 29.63 -27.75 1.42
N ASN A 165 28.36 -27.84 1.03
CA ASN A 165 27.68 -29.10 0.68
C ASN A 165 27.53 -29.33 -0.83
N ASN A 166 28.22 -28.53 -1.65
CA ASN A 166 28.22 -28.61 -3.12
C ASN A 166 26.81 -28.52 -3.76
N ARG A 167 25.87 -27.86 -3.07
CA ARG A 167 24.48 -27.64 -3.52
C ARG A 167 24.15 -26.17 -3.39
N ASP A 168 24.39 -25.41 -4.45
CA ASP A 168 24.30 -23.95 -4.40
C ASP A 168 23.09 -23.39 -5.15
N ILE A 169 22.47 -22.39 -4.53
CA ILE A 169 21.47 -21.51 -5.13
C ILE A 169 22.13 -20.15 -5.31
N ILE A 170 22.14 -19.66 -6.55
CA ILE A 170 22.76 -18.37 -6.91
C ILE A 170 21.69 -17.43 -7.44
N ARG A 171 21.65 -16.20 -6.90
CA ARG A 171 20.75 -15.15 -7.41
C ARG A 171 21.36 -14.47 -8.64
N VAL A 172 20.66 -14.55 -9.77
CA VAL A 172 21.02 -13.81 -11.00
C VAL A 172 20.05 -12.63 -11.19
N LEU A 173 20.58 -11.40 -11.15
CA LEU A 173 19.76 -10.18 -11.27
C LEU A 173 19.61 -9.78 -12.74
N LYS A 174 18.38 -9.42 -13.14
CA LYS A 174 18.13 -8.76 -14.43
C LYS A 174 18.38 -7.26 -14.26
N TRP A 175 19.31 -6.74 -15.05
CA TRP A 175 19.57 -5.30 -15.16
C TRP A 175 18.53 -4.66 -16.09
N ARG A 176 17.99 -3.51 -15.69
CA ARG A 176 17.34 -2.62 -16.65
C ARG A 176 18.47 -2.00 -17.50
N LYS A 177 18.35 -2.11 -18.82
CA LYS A 177 19.18 -1.34 -19.75
C LYS A 177 18.75 0.12 -19.72
#